data_AF-A0A8S9L251-F1
#
_entry.id   AF-A0A8S9L251-F1
#
_cell.length_a   1.000
_cell.length_b   1.000
_cell.length_c   1.000
_cell.angle_alpha   90.00
_cell.angle_beta   90.00
_cell.angle_gamma   90.00
#
_symmetry.space_group_name_H-M   'P 1'
#
loop_
_entity.id
_entity.type
_entity.pdbx_description
1 polymer ?
#
loop_
_entity_poly.entity_id
_entity_poly.type
_entity_poly.pdbx_seq_one_letter_code
_entity_poly.pdbx_strand_id
1 'polypeptide(L)' 'MAAAMVSSAGGLLAMLNEPQPTLKHHALSHLNNLVDRFWPEISTSVPIM' A
#
# COMPACT_ATOMS: atom_id res chain seq x y z
N MET A 1 15.80 -1.35 17.28
CA MET A 1 15.47 -1.05 15.87
C MET A 1 14.02 -1.44 15.65
N ALA A 2 13.09 -0.50 15.76
CA ALA A 2 11.68 -0.79 15.48
C ALA A 2 11.54 -0.89 13.96
N ALA A 3 11.53 -2.12 13.43
CA ALA A 3 10.91 -2.34 12.14
C ALA A 3 9.50 -1.77 12.28
N ALA A 4 9.19 -0.71 11.53
CA ALA A 4 7.84 -0.20 11.46
C ALA A 4 6.99 -1.36 10.94
N MET A 5 6.42 -2.14 11.87
CA MET A 5 5.38 -3.09 11.59
C MET A 5 4.33 -2.24 10.88
N VAL A 6 4.23 -2.39 9.56
CA VAL A 6 3.19 -1.72 8.80
C VAL A 6 1.89 -2.24 9.41
N SER A 7 1.29 -1.40 10.26
CA SER A 7 0.07 -1.76 10.96
C SER A 7 -1.15 -1.47 10.10
N SER A 8 -0.93 -0.88 8.92
CA SER A 8 -1.96 -0.44 7.97
C SER A 8 -1.37 -0.27 6.56
N ALA A 9 -2.19 -0.47 5.53
CA ALA A 9 -1.82 -0.30 4.12
C ALA A 9 -1.86 1.18 3.67
N GLY A 10 -2.44 2.07 4.49
CA GLY A 10 -2.66 3.48 4.18
C GLY A 10 -1.40 4.26 3.74
N GLY A 11 -0.23 3.97 4.32
CA GLY A 11 1.02 4.62 3.92
C GLY A 11 1.45 4.26 2.49
N LEU A 12 1.24 3.00 2.08
CA LEU A 12 1.54 2.54 0.72
C LEU A 12 0.49 3.04 -0.28
N LEU A 13 -0.78 3.10 0.12
CA LEU A 13 -1.86 3.70 -0.67
C LEU A 13 -1.61 5.20 -0.90
N ALA A 14 -1.11 5.93 0.11
CA ALA A 14 -0.69 7.31 -0.04
C ALA A 14 0.50 7.45 -1.02
N MET A 15 1.48 6.55 -0.94
CA MET A 15 2.59 6.50 -1.92
C MET A 15 2.12 6.20 -3.35
N LEU A 16 1.03 5.45 -3.52
CA LEU A 16 0.40 5.23 -4.82
C LEU A 16 -0.26 6.50 -5.38
N ASN A 17 -0.71 7.41 -4.52
CA ASN A 17 -1.30 8.68 -4.91
C ASN A 17 -0.25 9.73 -5.32
N GLU A 18 1.02 9.50 -5.00
CA GLU A 18 2.11 10.42 -5.36
C GLU A 18 2.37 10.47 -6.88
N PRO A 19 2.81 11.62 -7.42
CA PRO A 19 3.10 11.78 -8.84
C PRO A 19 4.37 11.04 -9.28
N GLN A 20 5.21 10.59 -8.34
CA GLN A 20 6.49 9.94 -8.66
C GLN A 20 6.30 8.46 -9.04
N PRO A 21 6.74 8.04 -10.25
CA PRO A 21 6.57 6.66 -10.72
C PRO A 21 7.42 5.65 -9.91
N THR A 22 8.56 6.08 -9.36
CA THR A 22 9.42 5.24 -8.50
C THR A 22 8.74 4.88 -7.19
N LEU A 23 8.06 5.85 -6.55
CA LEU A 23 7.28 5.63 -5.33
C LEU A 23 6.09 4.70 -5.60
N LYS A 24 5.41 4.87 -6.73
CA LYS A 24 4.32 3.96 -7.16
C LYS A 24 4.82 2.52 -7.31
N HIS A 25 5.93 2.31 -7.99
CA HIS A 25 6.48 0.97 -8.18
C HIS A 25 6.88 0.31 -6.85
N HIS A 26 7.51 1.09 -5.97
CA HIS A 26 7.87 0.64 -4.63
C HIS A 26 6.64 0.30 -3.80
N ALA A 27 5.61 1.16 -3.82
CA ALA A 27 4.35 0.97 -3.12
C ALA A 27 3.61 -0.27 -3.61
N LEU A 28 3.51 -0.47 -4.93
CA LEU A 28 2.90 -1.66 -5.53
C LEU A 28 3.61 -2.94 -5.13
N SER A 29 4.95 -2.95 -5.19
CA SER A 29 5.73 -4.15 -4.81
C SER A 29 5.53 -4.52 -3.34
N HIS A 30 5.39 -3.53 -2.45
CA HIS A 30 5.10 -3.77 -1.04
C HIS A 30 3.64 -4.16 -0.82
N LEU A 31 2.69 -3.48 -1.48
CA LEU A 31 1.27 -3.81 -1.44
C LEU A 31 1.00 -5.23 -1.90
N ASN A 32 1.67 -5.69 -2.95
CA ASN A 32 1.52 -7.06 -3.46
C ASN A 32 1.96 -8.13 -2.45
N ASN A 33 2.95 -7.84 -1.60
CA ASN A 33 3.35 -8.75 -0.52
C ASN A 33 2.41 -8.69 0.70
N LEU A 34 1.67 -7.58 0.84
CA LEU A 34 0.79 -7.31 1.97
C LEU A 34 -0.68 -7.54 1.63
N VAL A 35 -0.99 -7.84 0.37
CA VAL A 35 -2.34 -8.01 -0.18
C VAL A 35 -3.12 -9.07 0.57
N ASP A 36 -2.48 -10.20 0.90
CA ASP A 36 -3.09 -11.29 1.67
C ASP A 36 -3.51 -10.86 3.08
N ARG A 37 -2.74 -9.96 3.70
CA ARG A 37 -2.93 -9.58 5.11
C ARG A 37 -3.81 -8.33 5.26
N PHE A 38 -3.74 -7.41 4.30
CA PHE A 38 -4.39 -6.11 4.34
C PHE A 38 -5.41 -5.93 3.22
N TRP A 39 -5.86 -7.02 2.56
CA TRP A 39 -6.93 -6.99 1.57
C TRP A 39 -8.14 -6.14 1.98
N PRO A 40 -8.66 -6.23 3.23
CA PRO A 40 -9.81 -5.43 3.64
C PRO A 40 -9.57 -3.92 3.51
N GLU A 41 -8.39 -3.43 3.89
CA GLU A 41 -8.03 -2.01 3.76
C GLU A 41 -7.84 -1.60 2.29
N ILE A 42 -7.16 -2.44 1.52
CA ILE A 42 -6.87 -2.19 0.10
C ILE A 42 -8.17 -2.15 -0.70
N SER A 43 -9.08 -3.12 -0.49
CA SER A 43 -10.37 -3.19 -1.17
C SER A 43 -11.27 -2.00 -0.88
N THR A 44 -11.09 -1.36 0.28
CA THR A 44 -11.85 -0.15 0.63
C THR A 44 -11.27 1.09 -0.04
N SER A 45 -9.95 1.10 -0.25
CA SER A 45 -9.23 2.22 -0.86
C SER A 45 -9.20 2.16 -2.39
N VAL A 46 -9.33 0.99 -3.00
CA VAL A 46 -9.49 0.83 -4.45
C VAL A 46 -10.99 0.94 -4.73
N PRO A 47 -11.46 2.03 -5.38
CA PRO A 47 -12.86 2.11 -5.78
C PRO A 47 -13.13 0.97 -6.76
N ILE A 48 -14.06 0.10 -6.38
CA ILE A 48 -14.59 -0.95 -7.27
C ILE A 48 -15.47 -0.19 -8.29
N MET A 49 -14.91 0.16 -9.45
CA MET A 49 -15.67 0.65 -10.60
C MET A 49 -16.40 -0.51 -11.28
#